data_AF-A0A1I0NF24-F1
#
_entry.id   AF-A0A1I0NF24-F1
#
_cell.length_a   1.000
_cell.length_b   1.000
_cell.length_c   1.000
_cell.angle_alpha   90.00
_cell.angle_beta   90.00
_cell.angle_gamma   90.00
#
_symmetry.space_group_name_H-M   'P 1'
#
loop_
_entity.id
_entity.type
_entity.pdbx_description
1 polymer ?
#
loop_
_entity_poly.entity_id
_entity_poly.type
_entity_poly.pdbx_seq_one_letter_code
_entity_poly.pdbx_strand_id
1 'polypeptide(L)'
;MSAPTADASVDTGARGYLRFFAASLRKRVLLMVRYPVNFFSTIANMLILFAAVFYGGRAIAPAAISNTIEGIIVGYLLWTLSMSAFSGLSWNVTRESQWGTLEQLFMSPFGFGRVMFAKTVTNVLVSFFTGSLVLLFMMAITGRWLAIDPLTLLPLGLLAVAPAVGIGFALGGLAIRFKRVENLFQIMQFVFIGLIAAPVAQYPLLKWLPLAQGSQLLQTAMRDGVALWALPTGELAVLVVTAVGYLGLGYAAFAYCQRWARREGVMGHY
;
A
#
# COMPACT_ATOMS: atom_id res chain seq x y z
N MET A 1 -54.14 1.21 1.76
CA MET A 1 -53.49 1.27 0.44
C MET A 1 -52.46 2.39 0.50
N SER A 2 -51.22 2.09 0.90
CA SER A 2 -50.13 3.07 1.02
C SER A 2 -49.33 3.06 -0.29
N ALA A 3 -49.22 4.24 -0.91
CA ALA A 3 -48.50 4.50 -2.15
C ALA A 3 -46.99 4.20 -2.01
N PRO A 4 -46.29 3.89 -3.13
CA PRO A 4 -44.94 3.33 -3.11
C PRO A 4 -43.94 4.39 -2.67
N THR A 5 -43.09 4.04 -1.70
CA THR A 5 -41.91 4.85 -1.37
C THR A 5 -41.01 4.88 -2.60
N ALA A 6 -40.77 6.09 -3.12
CA ALA A 6 -39.91 6.35 -4.26
C ALA A 6 -38.61 5.54 -4.17
N ASP A 7 -38.32 4.78 -5.21
CA ASP A 7 -37.02 4.15 -5.42
C ASP A 7 -35.94 5.20 -5.19
N ALA A 8 -35.23 5.08 -4.06
CA ALA A 8 -34.03 5.85 -3.81
C ALA A 8 -32.96 5.34 -4.76
N SER A 9 -33.02 5.76 -6.02
CA SER A 9 -32.02 5.44 -7.04
C SER A 9 -30.65 5.81 -6.46
N VAL A 10 -29.82 4.81 -6.19
CA VAL A 10 -28.48 5.04 -5.65
C VAL A 10 -27.75 5.95 -6.63
N ASP A 11 -27.38 7.15 -6.18
CA ASP A 11 -26.56 8.07 -6.98
C ASP A 11 -25.23 7.36 -7.28
N THR A 12 -25.05 6.89 -8.50
CA THR A 12 -23.82 6.26 -8.98
C THR A 12 -22.86 7.26 -9.62
N GLY A 13 -23.23 8.55 -9.63
CA GLY A 13 -22.39 9.63 -10.10
C GLY A 13 -21.19 9.92 -9.20
N ALA A 14 -20.41 10.93 -9.56
CA ALA A 14 -19.19 11.31 -8.83
C ALA A 14 -19.46 11.62 -7.35
N ARG A 15 -20.61 12.25 -7.04
CA ARG A 15 -21.00 12.58 -5.66
C ARG A 15 -21.30 11.33 -4.84
N GLY A 16 -22.00 10.36 -5.41
CA GLY A 16 -22.21 9.06 -4.79
C GLY A 16 -20.92 8.28 -4.54
N TYR A 17 -19.99 8.30 -5.51
CA TYR A 17 -18.69 7.66 -5.34
C TYR A 17 -17.84 8.32 -4.24
N LEU A 18 -17.85 9.65 -4.15
CA LEU A 18 -17.18 10.38 -3.07
C LEU A 18 -17.77 10.05 -1.70
N ARG A 19 -19.10 9.94 -1.60
CA ARG A 19 -19.79 9.50 -0.37
C ARG A 19 -19.37 8.09 0.03
N PHE A 20 -19.31 7.17 -0.94
CA PHE A 20 -18.82 5.81 -0.71
C PHE A 20 -17.38 5.80 -0.20
N PHE A 21 -16.49 6.57 -0.84
CA PHE A 21 -15.10 6.70 -0.42
C PHE A 21 -14.98 7.24 1.00
N ALA A 22 -15.71 8.33 1.32
CA ALA A 22 -15.74 8.91 2.66
C ALA A 22 -16.29 7.91 3.70
N ALA A 23 -17.31 7.13 3.36
CA ALA A 23 -17.85 6.09 4.22
C ALA A 23 -16.85 4.94 4.46
N SER A 24 -16.13 4.53 3.41
CA SER A 24 -15.05 3.53 3.50
C SER A 24 -13.93 4.01 4.43
N LEU A 25 -13.50 5.26 4.28
CA LEU A 25 -12.49 5.88 5.15
C LEU A 25 -12.98 5.97 6.59
N ARG A 26 -14.22 6.45 6.81
CA ARG A 26 -14.84 6.51 8.14
C ARG A 26 -14.92 5.13 8.78
N LYS A 27 -15.33 4.10 8.04
CA LYS A 27 -15.36 2.71 8.53
C LYS A 27 -13.96 2.27 8.98
N ARG A 28 -12.93 2.54 8.17
CA ARG A 28 -11.55 2.15 8.49
C ARG A 28 -11.04 2.84 9.76
N VAL A 29 -11.27 4.14 9.90
CA VAL A 29 -10.90 4.91 11.11
C VAL A 29 -11.68 4.43 12.33
N LEU A 30 -12.98 4.19 12.19
CA LEU A 30 -13.81 3.70 13.30
C LEU A 30 -13.37 2.31 13.77
N LEU A 31 -12.96 1.42 12.87
CA LEU A 31 -12.37 0.13 13.25
C LEU A 31 -11.06 0.30 14.03
N MET A 32 -10.23 1.30 13.70
CA MET A 32 -9.01 1.56 14.47
C MET A 32 -9.31 2.00 15.90
N VAL A 33 -10.27 2.89 16.07
CA VAL A 33 -10.67 3.41 17.38
C VAL A 33 -11.42 2.36 18.20
N ARG A 34 -12.29 1.57 17.57
CA ARG A 34 -13.11 0.56 18.24
C ARG A 34 -12.34 -0.72 18.60
N TYR A 35 -11.26 -1.02 17.87
CA TYR A 35 -10.40 -2.17 18.14
C TYR A 35 -8.97 -1.70 18.46
N PRO A 36 -8.78 -0.99 19.59
CA PRO A 36 -7.49 -0.38 19.94
C PRO A 36 -6.40 -1.44 20.14
N VAL A 37 -6.76 -2.60 20.72
CA VAL A 37 -5.82 -3.72 20.89
C VAL A 37 -5.23 -4.13 19.54
N ASN A 38 -6.06 -4.32 18.51
CA ASN A 38 -5.58 -4.68 17.18
C ASN A 38 -4.68 -3.59 16.57
N PHE A 39 -5.04 -2.31 16.76
CA PHE A 39 -4.25 -1.18 16.28
C PHE A 39 -2.87 -1.14 16.96
N PHE A 40 -2.82 -1.18 18.29
CA PHE A 40 -1.57 -1.16 19.04
C PHE A 40 -0.74 -2.43 18.86
N SER A 41 -1.36 -3.61 18.76
CA SER A 41 -0.65 -4.85 18.42
C SER A 41 0.00 -4.78 17.04
N THR A 42 -0.63 -4.13 16.07
CA THR A 42 -0.03 -3.92 14.74
C THR A 42 1.20 -3.03 14.83
N ILE A 43 1.12 -1.91 15.55
CA ILE A 43 2.25 -1.00 15.77
C ILE A 43 3.36 -1.71 16.54
N ALA A 44 3.02 -2.40 17.64
CA ALA A 44 3.96 -3.13 18.46
C ALA A 44 4.70 -4.19 17.64
N ASN A 45 4.00 -4.96 16.80
CA ASN A 45 4.62 -5.95 15.93
C ASN A 45 5.63 -5.32 14.96
N MET A 46 5.28 -4.17 14.36
CA MET A 46 6.22 -3.43 13.50
C MET A 46 7.45 -2.95 14.29
N LEU A 47 7.25 -2.38 15.47
CA LEU A 47 8.35 -1.89 16.31
C LEU A 47 9.23 -3.02 16.86
N ILE A 48 8.67 -4.18 17.21
CA ILE A 48 9.43 -5.36 17.64
C ILE A 48 10.32 -5.84 16.50
N LEU A 49 9.78 -5.96 15.28
CA LEU A 49 10.56 -6.38 14.12
C LEU A 49 11.69 -5.38 13.83
N PHE A 50 11.40 -4.08 13.90
CA PHE A 50 12.41 -3.04 13.72
C PHE A 50 13.48 -3.09 14.83
N ALA A 51 13.07 -3.24 16.09
CA ALA A 51 13.98 -3.33 17.22
C ALA A 51 14.88 -4.56 17.11
N ALA A 52 14.36 -5.70 16.64
CA ALA A 52 15.16 -6.89 16.37
C ALA A 52 16.24 -6.63 15.32
N VAL A 53 15.90 -5.94 14.23
CA VAL A 53 16.88 -5.56 13.20
C VAL A 53 17.89 -4.55 13.74
N PHE A 54 17.44 -3.51 14.45
CA PHE A 54 18.29 -2.44 14.96
C PHE A 54 19.24 -2.91 16.06
N TYR A 55 18.71 -3.49 17.14
CA TYR A 55 19.52 -3.95 18.27
C TYR A 55 20.29 -5.23 17.93
N GLY A 56 19.67 -6.17 17.21
CA GLY A 56 20.36 -7.38 16.75
C GLY A 56 21.49 -7.06 15.79
N GLY A 57 21.27 -6.17 14.83
CA GLY A 57 22.32 -5.69 13.95
C GLY A 57 23.42 -4.94 14.70
N ARG A 58 23.07 -4.08 15.67
CA ARG A 58 24.04 -3.32 16.45
C ARG A 58 24.91 -4.22 17.33
N ALA A 59 24.38 -5.33 17.82
CA ALA A 59 25.14 -6.30 18.61
C ALA A 59 26.21 -7.03 17.77
N ILE A 60 25.92 -7.30 16.49
CA ILE A 60 26.82 -8.05 15.60
C ILE A 60 27.80 -7.13 14.88
N ALA A 61 27.30 -6.01 14.33
CA ALA A 61 28.07 -5.06 13.52
C ALA A 61 27.71 -3.60 13.84
N PRO A 62 28.18 -3.05 14.99
CA PRO A 62 27.80 -1.72 15.45
C PRO A 62 28.08 -0.60 14.44
N ALA A 63 29.25 -0.64 13.78
CA ALA A 63 29.65 0.37 12.80
C ALA A 63 28.80 0.33 11.53
N ALA A 64 28.47 -0.87 11.04
CA ALA A 64 27.64 -1.04 9.85
C ALA A 64 26.22 -0.50 10.06
N ILE A 65 25.60 -0.81 11.21
CA ILE A 65 24.27 -0.29 11.54
C ILE A 65 24.29 1.22 11.73
N SER A 66 25.27 1.76 12.44
CA SER A 66 25.35 3.21 12.69
C SER A 66 25.43 4.03 11.41
N ASN A 67 26.10 3.50 10.38
CA ASN A 67 26.23 4.17 9.07
C ASN A 67 25.01 3.99 8.16
N THR A 68 24.19 2.96 8.40
CA THR A 68 23.07 2.60 7.51
C THR A 68 21.70 2.84 8.14
N ILE A 69 21.63 3.23 9.41
CA ILE A 69 20.38 3.33 10.18
C ILE A 69 19.34 4.22 9.52
N GLU A 70 19.75 5.34 8.93
CA GLU A 70 18.83 6.24 8.22
C GLU A 70 18.20 5.54 7.00
N GLY A 71 18.98 4.72 6.29
CA GLY A 71 18.46 3.89 5.20
C GLY A 71 17.55 2.78 5.67
N ILE A 72 17.87 2.16 6.80
CA ILE A 72 17.03 1.13 7.41
C ILE A 72 15.67 1.75 7.81
N ILE A 73 15.66 2.95 8.41
CA ILE A 73 14.42 3.63 8.81
C ILE A 73 13.54 3.94 7.58
N VAL A 74 14.11 4.59 6.56
CA VAL A 74 13.35 4.95 5.34
C VAL A 74 12.92 3.71 4.56
N GLY A 75 13.81 2.72 4.43
CA GLY A 75 13.52 1.45 3.76
C GLY A 75 12.44 0.66 4.47
N TYR A 76 12.45 0.63 5.81
CA TYR A 76 11.42 -0.02 6.62
C TYR A 76 10.06 0.67 6.48
N LEU A 77 10.04 2.01 6.50
CA LEU A 77 8.82 2.78 6.23
C LEU A 77 8.26 2.42 4.85
N LEU A 78 9.08 2.49 3.81
CA LEU A 78 8.63 2.18 2.45
C LEU A 78 8.18 0.71 2.33
N TRP A 79 8.86 -0.22 2.98
CA TRP A 79 8.49 -1.63 2.99
C TRP A 79 7.14 -1.86 3.67
N THR A 80 6.88 -1.27 4.84
CA THR A 80 5.59 -1.41 5.53
C THR A 80 4.43 -0.76 4.76
N LEU A 81 4.67 0.40 4.14
CA LEU A 81 3.69 1.04 3.26
C LEU A 81 3.40 0.17 2.03
N SER A 82 4.44 -0.35 1.38
CA SER A 82 4.32 -1.23 0.21
C SER A 82 3.58 -2.51 0.55
N MET A 83 3.92 -3.14 1.68
CA MET A 83 3.27 -4.34 2.18
C MET A 83 1.79 -4.11 2.45
N SER A 84 1.44 -2.99 3.09
CA SER A 84 0.05 -2.67 3.37
C SER A 84 -0.73 -2.41 2.09
N ALA A 85 -0.15 -1.67 1.15
CA ALA A 85 -0.77 -1.32 -0.12
C ALA A 85 -1.02 -2.54 -1.02
N PHE A 86 -0.03 -3.44 -1.08
CA PHE A 86 -0.04 -4.67 -1.84
C PHE A 86 -1.01 -5.71 -1.28
N SER A 87 -0.90 -6.02 0.02
CA SER A 87 -1.69 -7.08 0.65
C SER A 87 -3.14 -6.68 0.92
N GLY A 88 -3.39 -5.37 1.07
CA GLY A 88 -4.71 -4.85 1.43
C GLY A 88 -5.81 -5.30 0.47
N LEU A 89 -5.53 -5.33 -0.84
CA LEU A 89 -6.50 -5.75 -1.84
C LEU A 89 -6.91 -7.21 -1.65
N SER A 90 -5.93 -8.10 -1.54
CA SER A 90 -6.14 -9.54 -1.44
C SER A 90 -6.83 -9.92 -0.13
N TRP A 91 -6.42 -9.33 0.98
CA TRP A 91 -7.11 -9.50 2.26
C TRP A 91 -8.56 -8.98 2.22
N ASN A 92 -8.82 -7.88 1.50
CA ASN A 92 -10.18 -7.40 1.31
C ASN A 92 -11.02 -8.42 0.54
N VAL A 93 -10.52 -8.97 -0.56
CA VAL A 93 -11.24 -9.99 -1.37
C VAL A 93 -11.48 -11.25 -0.56
N THR A 94 -10.44 -11.78 0.10
CA THR A 94 -10.53 -12.99 0.92
C THR A 94 -11.52 -12.83 2.06
N ARG A 95 -11.51 -11.70 2.78
CA ARG A 95 -12.49 -11.46 3.86
C ARG A 95 -13.91 -11.34 3.34
N GLU A 96 -14.11 -10.63 2.23
CA GLU A 96 -15.44 -10.46 1.64
C GLU A 96 -16.02 -11.80 1.18
N SER A 97 -15.16 -12.69 0.69
CA SER A 97 -15.47 -14.09 0.36
C SER A 97 -15.83 -14.89 1.61
N GLN A 98 -15.01 -14.81 2.66
CA GLN A 98 -15.26 -15.50 3.94
C GLN A 98 -16.55 -15.05 4.62
N TRP A 99 -16.94 -13.79 4.45
CA TRP A 99 -18.18 -13.24 4.99
C TRP A 99 -19.42 -13.52 4.13
N GLY A 100 -19.28 -14.17 2.97
CA GLY A 100 -20.40 -14.42 2.03
C GLY A 100 -20.93 -13.14 1.37
N THR A 101 -20.28 -12.00 1.57
CA THR A 101 -20.69 -10.69 1.03
C THR A 101 -20.14 -10.41 -0.37
N LEU A 102 -19.32 -11.31 -0.89
CA LEU A 102 -18.66 -11.12 -2.19
C LEU A 102 -19.70 -10.94 -3.30
N GLU A 103 -20.75 -11.76 -3.35
CA GLU A 103 -21.82 -11.61 -4.33
C GLU A 103 -22.52 -10.24 -4.25
N GLN A 104 -22.83 -9.77 -3.03
CA GLN A 104 -23.40 -8.44 -2.81
C GLN A 104 -22.46 -7.32 -3.28
N LEU A 105 -21.15 -7.49 -3.11
CA LEU A 105 -20.16 -6.52 -3.59
C LEU A 105 -20.09 -6.47 -5.12
N PHE A 106 -20.23 -7.63 -5.79
CA PHE A 106 -20.32 -7.71 -7.24
C PHE A 106 -21.62 -7.12 -7.78
N MET A 107 -22.72 -7.24 -7.03
CA MET A 107 -24.01 -6.61 -7.33
C MET A 107 -24.07 -5.13 -6.96
N SER A 108 -23.00 -4.57 -6.38
CA SER A 108 -22.99 -3.16 -6.01
C SER A 108 -23.07 -2.25 -7.25
N PRO A 109 -23.86 -1.16 -7.19
CA PRO A 109 -24.13 -0.30 -8.35
C PRO A 109 -22.89 0.49 -8.81
N PHE A 110 -21.84 0.57 -7.99
CA PHE A 110 -20.56 1.20 -8.35
C PHE A 110 -19.59 0.26 -9.09
N GLY A 111 -19.85 -1.05 -9.09
CA GLY A 111 -18.99 -2.06 -9.68
C GLY A 111 -17.76 -2.40 -8.82
N PHE A 112 -17.45 -3.70 -8.75
CA PHE A 112 -16.39 -4.25 -7.92
C PHE A 112 -15.02 -3.55 -8.09
N GLY A 113 -14.57 -3.28 -9.33
CA GLY A 113 -13.27 -2.65 -9.58
C GLY A 113 -13.12 -1.25 -8.98
N ARG A 114 -14.15 -0.39 -9.11
CA ARG A 114 -14.13 0.96 -8.55
C ARG A 114 -14.20 0.95 -7.03
N VAL A 115 -14.96 0.02 -6.46
CA VAL A 115 -15.05 -0.19 -5.01
C VAL A 115 -13.71 -0.66 -4.45
N MET A 116 -13.09 -1.67 -5.08
CA MET A 116 -11.80 -2.17 -4.67
C MET A 116 -10.72 -1.09 -4.77
N PHE A 117 -10.74 -0.27 -5.82
CA PHE A 117 -9.86 0.89 -5.93
C PHE A 117 -10.03 1.89 -4.79
N ALA A 118 -11.26 2.29 -4.47
CA ALA A 118 -11.54 3.17 -3.32
C ALA A 118 -11.08 2.57 -1.99
N LYS A 119 -11.30 1.26 -1.77
CA LYS A 119 -10.82 0.54 -0.58
C LYS A 119 -9.29 0.53 -0.52
N THR A 120 -8.61 0.35 -1.65
CA THR A 120 -7.14 0.38 -1.73
C THR A 120 -6.59 1.76 -1.41
N VAL A 121 -7.15 2.83 -2.01
CA VAL A 121 -6.74 4.21 -1.69
C VAL A 121 -6.97 4.52 -0.20
N THR A 122 -8.14 4.13 0.34
CA THR A 122 -8.42 4.24 1.77
C THR A 122 -7.35 3.55 2.61
N ASN A 123 -6.98 2.32 2.23
CA ASN A 123 -5.99 1.55 2.95
C ASN A 123 -4.61 2.20 2.89
N VAL A 124 -4.17 2.69 1.73
CA VAL A 124 -2.90 3.40 1.57
C VAL A 124 -2.86 4.65 2.45
N LEU A 125 -3.88 5.50 2.43
CA LEU A 125 -3.94 6.71 3.27
C LEU A 125 -3.84 6.39 4.77
N VAL A 126 -4.55 5.36 5.20
CA VAL A 126 -4.50 4.90 6.59
C VAL A 126 -3.13 4.29 6.94
N SER A 127 -2.50 3.59 5.99
CA SER A 127 -1.13 3.11 6.16
C SER A 127 -0.11 4.24 6.24
N PHE A 128 -0.31 5.36 5.54
CA PHE A 128 0.53 6.56 5.72
C PHE A 128 0.44 7.09 7.15
N PHE A 129 -0.76 7.15 7.73
CA PHE A 129 -0.95 7.58 9.12
C PHE A 129 -0.23 6.63 10.09
N THR A 130 -0.50 5.33 10.01
CA THR A 130 0.15 4.33 10.89
C THR A 130 1.67 4.29 10.68
N GLY A 131 2.12 4.36 9.41
CA GLY A 131 3.53 4.37 9.06
C GLY A 131 4.26 5.61 9.60
N SER A 132 3.61 6.78 9.56
CA SER A 132 4.16 8.01 10.15
C SER A 132 4.30 7.89 11.67
N LEU A 133 3.34 7.26 12.35
CA LEU A 133 3.42 7.01 13.79
C LEU A 133 4.57 6.04 14.12
N VAL A 134 4.69 4.94 13.37
CA VAL A 134 5.79 3.98 13.51
C VAL A 134 7.14 4.64 13.24
N LEU A 135 7.25 5.47 12.20
CA LEU A 135 8.45 6.24 11.86
C LEU A 135 8.88 7.13 13.05
N LEU A 136 7.95 7.84 13.67
CA LEU A 136 8.23 8.69 14.84
C LEU A 136 8.82 7.88 16.00
N PHE A 137 8.26 6.70 16.28
CA PHE A 137 8.82 5.79 17.27
C PHE A 137 10.21 5.27 16.88
N MET A 138 10.45 4.96 15.61
CA MET A 138 11.78 4.52 15.14
C MET A 138 12.84 5.60 15.33
N MET A 139 12.53 6.85 15.00
CA MET A 139 13.44 7.98 15.21
C MET A 139 13.71 8.18 16.71
N ALA A 140 12.69 8.04 17.56
CA ALA A 140 12.84 8.11 19.00
C ALA A 140 13.72 6.96 19.57
N ILE A 141 13.51 5.73 19.11
CA ILE A 141 14.28 4.55 19.55
C ILE A 141 15.74 4.63 19.10
N THR A 142 15.99 5.12 17.88
CA THR A 142 17.34 5.16 17.30
C THR A 142 18.12 6.41 17.68
N GLY A 143 17.44 7.47 18.15
CA GLY A 143 18.03 8.79 18.38
C GLY A 143 18.40 9.52 17.10
N ARG A 144 17.97 9.04 15.93
CA ARG A 144 18.24 9.63 14.62
C ARG A 144 16.98 10.30 14.08
N TRP A 145 17.02 11.61 13.97
CA TRP A 145 15.92 12.40 13.44
C TRP A 145 16.15 12.69 11.96
N LEU A 146 15.20 12.27 11.14
CA LEU A 146 15.16 12.56 9.71
C LEU A 146 14.30 13.80 9.46
N ALA A 147 14.51 14.45 8.32
CA ALA A 147 13.66 15.54 7.87
C ALA A 147 12.25 15.00 7.55
N ILE A 148 11.25 15.58 8.21
CA ILE A 148 9.84 15.26 7.98
C ILE A 148 9.18 16.50 7.41
N ASP A 149 9.06 16.53 6.08
CA ASP A 149 8.20 17.49 5.39
C ASP A 149 6.97 16.75 4.83
N PRO A 150 5.79 16.87 5.48
CA PRO A 150 4.58 16.20 5.02
C PRO A 150 4.19 16.56 3.58
N LEU A 151 4.50 17.78 3.11
CA LEU A 151 4.18 18.21 1.75
C LEU A 151 5.04 17.49 0.71
N THR A 152 6.26 17.09 1.07
CA THR A 152 7.15 16.31 0.20
C THR A 152 6.91 14.82 0.35
N LEU A 153 6.82 14.33 1.60
CA LEU A 153 6.76 12.89 1.89
C LEU A 153 5.45 12.24 1.44
N LEU A 154 4.32 12.94 1.54
CA LEU A 154 3.03 12.36 1.19
C LEU A 154 2.89 12.13 -0.32
N PRO A 155 3.14 13.11 -1.21
CA PRO A 155 3.12 12.87 -2.66
C PRO A 155 4.19 11.87 -3.10
N LEU A 156 5.42 12.00 -2.58
CA LEU A 156 6.53 11.15 -2.96
C LEU A 156 6.30 9.70 -2.53
N GLY A 157 5.82 9.50 -1.30
CA GLY A 157 5.46 8.20 -0.78
C GLY A 157 4.31 7.56 -1.57
N LEU A 158 3.26 8.32 -1.91
CA LEU A 158 2.13 7.79 -2.69
C LEU A 158 2.59 7.28 -4.06
N LEU A 159 3.45 8.05 -4.73
CA LEU A 159 4.06 7.62 -6.00
C LEU A 159 5.00 6.44 -5.80
N ALA A 160 5.81 6.44 -4.75
CA ALA A 160 6.74 5.35 -4.44
C ALA A 160 6.03 4.02 -4.20
N VAL A 161 4.85 4.04 -3.59
CA VAL A 161 4.06 2.84 -3.24
C VAL A 161 3.11 2.41 -4.37
N ALA A 162 2.81 3.30 -5.33
CA ALA A 162 1.92 3.00 -6.45
C ALA A 162 2.31 1.73 -7.26
N PRO A 163 3.60 1.44 -7.53
CA PRO A 163 3.98 0.16 -8.14
C PRO A 163 3.58 -1.06 -7.32
N ALA A 164 3.74 -1.03 -5.99
CA ALA A 164 3.29 -2.12 -5.12
C ALA A 164 1.77 -2.27 -5.12
N VAL A 165 1.02 -1.17 -5.23
CA VAL A 165 -0.43 -1.20 -5.44
C VAL A 165 -0.77 -1.92 -6.75
N GLY A 166 -0.07 -1.59 -7.84
CA GLY A 166 -0.22 -2.24 -9.14
C GLY A 166 0.01 -3.75 -9.08
N ILE A 167 1.11 -4.17 -8.46
CA ILE A 167 1.41 -5.59 -8.23
C ILE A 167 0.31 -6.23 -7.37
N GLY A 168 -0.20 -5.52 -6.36
CA GLY A 168 -1.33 -5.96 -5.53
C GLY A 168 -2.59 -6.20 -6.34
N PHE A 169 -2.92 -5.31 -7.29
CA PHE A 169 -4.02 -5.51 -8.24
C PHE A 169 -3.83 -6.73 -9.14
N ALA A 170 -2.65 -6.91 -9.73
CA ALA A 170 -2.38 -8.07 -10.57
C ALA A 170 -2.58 -9.38 -9.78
N LEU A 171 -2.01 -9.47 -8.57
CA LEU A 171 -2.13 -10.66 -7.73
C LEU A 171 -3.53 -10.83 -7.13
N GLY A 172 -4.23 -9.77 -6.77
CA GLY A 172 -5.62 -9.84 -6.32
C GLY A 172 -6.54 -10.34 -7.43
N GLY A 173 -6.27 -10.00 -8.69
CA GLY A 173 -6.97 -10.55 -9.85
C GLY A 173 -6.71 -12.05 -10.00
N LEU A 174 -5.45 -12.46 -9.83
CA LEU A 174 -5.06 -13.86 -9.81
C LEU A 174 -5.72 -14.64 -8.65
N ALA A 175 -5.82 -14.01 -7.48
CA ALA A 175 -6.42 -14.59 -6.28
C ALA A 175 -7.88 -15.03 -6.50
N ILE A 176 -8.66 -14.24 -7.25
CA ILE A 176 -10.06 -14.56 -7.58
C ILE A 176 -10.15 -15.89 -8.33
N ARG A 177 -9.16 -16.20 -9.17
CA ARG A 177 -9.18 -17.43 -9.99
C ARG A 177 -8.58 -18.64 -9.28
N PHE A 178 -7.45 -18.44 -8.61
CA PHE A 178 -6.67 -19.55 -8.04
C PHE A 178 -7.03 -19.87 -6.60
N LYS A 179 -7.84 -19.03 -5.94
CA LYS A 179 -8.35 -19.14 -4.55
C LYS A 179 -7.27 -19.18 -3.45
N ARG A 180 -6.04 -19.62 -3.74
CA ARG A 180 -4.89 -19.76 -2.84
C ARG A 180 -3.62 -19.18 -3.45
N VAL A 181 -3.39 -17.90 -3.20
CA VAL A 181 -2.16 -17.19 -3.63
C VAL A 181 -1.37 -16.63 -2.44
N GLU A 182 -1.67 -17.09 -1.22
CA GLU A 182 -1.02 -16.68 0.03
C GLU A 182 0.51 -16.76 -0.06
N ASN A 183 1.02 -17.90 -0.54
CA ASN A 183 2.46 -18.14 -0.66
C ASN A 183 3.11 -17.15 -1.65
N LEU A 184 2.38 -16.71 -2.67
CA LEU A 184 2.88 -15.71 -3.61
C LEU A 184 3.00 -14.35 -2.94
N PHE A 185 2.06 -13.98 -2.07
CA PHE A 185 2.19 -12.78 -1.23
C PHE A 185 3.42 -12.86 -0.34
N GLN A 186 3.71 -14.02 0.25
CA GLN A 186 4.88 -14.23 1.10
C GLN A 186 6.21 -14.03 0.35
N ILE A 187 6.33 -14.61 -0.85
CA ILE A 187 7.52 -14.43 -1.70
C ILE A 187 7.69 -12.94 -2.07
N MET A 188 6.60 -12.24 -2.40
CA MET A 188 6.67 -10.82 -2.75
C MET A 188 7.16 -9.94 -1.60
N GLN A 189 6.94 -10.31 -0.33
CA GLN A 189 7.47 -9.54 0.81
C GLN A 189 9.00 -9.45 0.76
N PHE A 190 9.67 -10.55 0.42
CA PHE A 190 11.11 -10.61 0.29
C PHE A 190 11.61 -9.94 -0.99
N VAL A 191 10.87 -10.09 -2.09
CA VAL A 191 11.17 -9.37 -3.34
C VAL A 191 11.12 -7.85 -3.11
N PHE A 192 10.14 -7.35 -2.37
CA PHE A 192 10.05 -5.92 -2.04
C PHE A 192 11.25 -5.42 -1.22
N ILE A 193 11.77 -6.22 -0.29
CA ILE A 193 12.98 -5.85 0.46
C ILE A 193 14.16 -5.69 -0.51
N GLY A 194 14.36 -6.64 -1.42
CA GLY A 194 15.43 -6.56 -2.43
C GLY A 194 15.29 -5.37 -3.38
N LEU A 195 14.06 -5.06 -3.81
CA LEU A 195 13.77 -3.91 -4.66
C LEU A 195 14.01 -2.57 -3.97
N ILE A 196 13.64 -2.46 -2.69
CA ILE A 196 13.84 -1.25 -1.88
C ILE A 196 15.34 -1.03 -1.59
N ALA A 197 16.09 -2.11 -1.38
CA ALA A 197 17.52 -2.11 -1.12
C ALA A 197 18.38 -2.04 -2.40
N ALA A 198 17.77 -1.93 -3.58
CA ALA A 198 18.48 -1.92 -4.85
C ALA A 198 19.50 -0.76 -4.93
N PRO A 199 20.76 -1.01 -5.36
CA PRO A 199 21.80 0.01 -5.46
C PRO A 199 21.62 0.86 -6.73
N VAL A 200 20.58 1.68 -6.75
CA VAL A 200 20.17 2.48 -7.91
C VAL A 200 21.27 3.47 -8.37
N ALA A 201 22.10 3.94 -7.43
CA ALA A 201 23.23 4.82 -7.73
C ALA A 201 24.34 4.12 -8.54
N GLN A 202 24.53 2.81 -8.36
CA GLN A 202 25.55 2.03 -9.08
C GLN A 202 25.03 1.56 -10.44
N TYR A 203 23.74 1.22 -10.53
CA TYR A 203 23.13 0.68 -11.73
C TYR A 203 21.88 1.49 -12.11
N PRO A 204 22.00 2.46 -13.02
CA PRO A 204 20.89 3.35 -13.40
C PRO A 204 19.67 2.63 -13.98
N LEU A 205 19.84 1.44 -14.55
CA LEU A 205 18.72 0.62 -15.07
C LEU A 205 17.78 0.16 -13.96
N LEU A 206 18.27 0.03 -12.71
CA LEU A 206 17.44 -0.36 -11.56
C LEU A 206 16.40 0.72 -11.21
N LYS A 207 16.55 1.97 -11.68
CA LYS A 207 15.57 3.04 -11.50
C LYS A 207 14.18 2.66 -12.02
N TRP A 208 14.11 1.81 -13.03
CA TRP A 208 12.87 1.37 -13.64
C TRP A 208 12.17 0.24 -12.88
N LEU A 209 12.84 -0.37 -11.90
CA LEU A 209 12.25 -1.42 -11.08
C LEU A 209 11.20 -0.83 -10.13
N PRO A 210 10.16 -1.61 -9.79
CA PRO A 210 9.14 -1.16 -8.86
C PRO A 210 9.78 -0.87 -7.50
N LEU A 211 9.32 0.18 -6.82
CA LEU A 211 9.81 0.66 -5.51
C LEU A 211 11.23 1.24 -5.47
N ALA A 212 12.11 0.92 -6.42
CA ALA A 212 13.52 1.30 -6.39
C ALA A 212 13.74 2.82 -6.46
N GLN A 213 13.15 3.49 -7.47
CA GLN A 213 13.25 4.95 -7.61
C GLN A 213 12.59 5.68 -6.43
N GLY A 214 11.46 5.15 -5.94
CA GLY A 214 10.77 5.70 -4.78
C GLY A 214 11.60 5.62 -3.50
N SER A 215 12.30 4.50 -3.30
CA SER A 215 13.23 4.30 -2.18
C SER A 215 14.36 5.32 -2.20
N GLN A 216 15.01 5.52 -3.35
CA GLN A 216 16.11 6.48 -3.49
C GLN A 216 15.64 7.91 -3.18
N LEU A 217 14.54 8.35 -3.81
CA LEU A 217 14.05 9.72 -3.62
C LEU A 217 13.54 9.98 -2.21
N LEU A 218 12.87 9.01 -1.57
CA LEU A 218 12.47 9.13 -0.16
C LEU A 218 13.70 9.21 0.75
N GLN A 219 14.75 8.43 0.48
CA GLN A 219 15.99 8.50 1.25
C GLN A 219 16.65 9.89 1.12
N THR A 220 16.73 10.44 -0.10
CA THR A 220 17.26 11.80 -0.32
C THR A 220 16.42 12.86 0.37
N ALA A 221 15.09 12.82 0.22
CA ALA A 221 14.20 13.81 0.83
C ALA A 221 14.26 13.76 2.38
N MET A 222 14.34 12.57 2.97
CA MET A 222 14.34 12.40 4.43
C MET A 222 15.72 12.60 5.07
N ARG A 223 16.82 12.24 4.39
CA ARG A 223 18.17 12.46 4.92
C ARG A 223 18.64 13.89 4.72
N ASP A 224 18.49 14.39 3.50
CA ASP A 224 19.08 15.67 3.09
C ASP A 224 18.09 16.84 3.26
N GLY A 225 16.84 16.56 3.66
CA GLY A 225 15.80 17.59 3.85
C GLY A 225 15.39 18.30 2.55
N VAL A 226 15.61 17.64 1.40
CA VAL A 226 15.34 18.22 0.09
C VAL A 226 13.83 18.20 -0.18
N ALA A 227 13.27 19.38 -0.43
CA ALA A 227 11.86 19.53 -0.77
C ALA A 227 11.54 18.95 -2.17
N LEU A 228 10.28 18.57 -2.39
CA LEU A 228 9.81 17.95 -3.62
C LEU A 228 10.21 18.72 -4.89
N TRP A 229 10.12 20.06 -4.86
CA TRP A 229 10.42 20.93 -5.99
C TRP A 229 11.92 21.10 -6.27
N ALA A 230 12.77 20.76 -5.31
CA ALA A 230 14.22 20.81 -5.46
C ALA A 230 14.80 19.47 -5.95
N LEU A 231 13.99 18.41 -6.02
CA LEU A 231 14.42 17.12 -6.55
C LEU A 231 14.62 17.18 -8.07
N PRO A 232 15.59 16.43 -8.62
CA PRO A 232 15.83 16.41 -10.06
C PRO A 232 14.58 15.99 -10.85
N THR A 233 14.17 16.82 -11.82
CA THR A 233 12.95 16.60 -12.62
C THR A 233 12.97 15.28 -13.37
N GLY A 234 14.15 14.86 -13.87
CA GLY A 234 14.30 13.56 -14.53
C GLY A 234 14.04 12.37 -13.61
N GLU A 235 14.45 12.46 -12.34
CA GLU A 235 14.22 11.40 -11.35
C GLU A 235 12.75 11.34 -10.92
N LEU A 236 12.12 12.51 -10.77
CA LEU A 236 10.67 12.60 -10.55
C LEU A 236 9.88 12.05 -11.75
N ALA A 237 10.32 12.31 -12.97
CA ALA A 237 9.68 11.78 -14.17
C ALA A 237 9.73 10.24 -14.19
N VAL A 238 10.88 9.63 -13.88
CA VAL A 238 11.00 8.16 -13.78
C VAL A 238 10.08 7.62 -12.68
N LEU A 239 10.00 8.29 -11.53
CA LEU A 239 9.09 7.91 -10.46
C LEU A 239 7.62 7.94 -10.92
N VAL A 240 7.21 9.00 -11.62
CA VAL A 240 5.84 9.11 -12.13
C VAL A 240 5.55 8.05 -13.19
N VAL A 241 6.47 7.82 -14.12
CA VAL A 241 6.31 6.81 -15.19
C VAL A 241 6.21 5.41 -14.59
N THR A 242 7.07 5.06 -13.64
CA THR A 242 6.99 3.76 -12.96
C THR A 242 5.72 3.64 -12.11
N ALA A 243 5.34 4.68 -11.36
CA ALA A 243 4.12 4.70 -10.57
C ALA A 243 2.87 4.47 -11.43
N VAL A 244 2.70 5.26 -12.49
CA VAL A 244 1.53 5.16 -13.39
C VAL A 244 1.58 3.88 -14.21
N GLY A 245 2.75 3.50 -14.71
CA GLY A 245 2.94 2.31 -15.54
C GLY A 245 2.58 1.03 -14.79
N TYR A 246 3.20 0.78 -13.63
CA TYR A 246 2.92 -0.42 -12.85
C TYR A 246 1.49 -0.44 -12.29
N LEU A 247 0.95 0.71 -11.85
CA LEU A 247 -0.43 0.79 -11.38
C LEU A 247 -1.43 0.51 -12.51
N GLY A 248 -1.23 1.10 -13.68
CA GLY A 248 -2.06 0.91 -14.87
C GLY A 248 -2.04 -0.53 -15.36
N LEU A 249 -0.84 -1.12 -15.49
CA LEU A 249 -0.67 -2.53 -15.87
C LEU A 249 -1.31 -3.47 -14.86
N GLY A 250 -1.10 -3.21 -13.56
CA GLY A 250 -1.70 -3.99 -12.48
C GLY A 250 -3.23 -3.96 -12.48
N TYR A 251 -3.81 -2.78 -12.64
CA TYR A 251 -5.26 -2.61 -12.74
C TYR A 251 -5.83 -3.24 -14.02
N ALA A 252 -5.13 -3.15 -15.16
CA ALA A 252 -5.52 -3.81 -16.40
C ALA A 252 -5.53 -5.34 -16.24
N ALA A 253 -4.50 -5.91 -15.61
CA ALA A 253 -4.44 -7.33 -15.29
C ALA A 253 -5.60 -7.75 -14.37
N PHE A 254 -5.89 -6.96 -13.33
CA PHE A 254 -7.03 -7.18 -12.45
C PHE A 254 -8.37 -7.20 -13.22
N ALA A 255 -8.61 -6.20 -14.08
CA ALA A 255 -9.81 -6.12 -14.89
C ALA A 255 -9.93 -7.29 -15.89
N TYR A 256 -8.81 -7.73 -16.46
CA TYR A 256 -8.74 -8.90 -17.32
C TYR A 256 -9.12 -10.18 -16.57
N CYS A 257 -8.48 -10.46 -15.42
CA CYS A 257 -8.79 -11.61 -14.58
C CYS A 257 -10.26 -11.62 -14.12
N GLN A 258 -10.83 -10.46 -13.80
CA GLN A 258 -12.23 -10.36 -13.41
C GLN A 258 -13.20 -10.70 -14.56
N ARG A 259 -12.89 -10.25 -15.79
CA ARG A 259 -13.70 -10.61 -16.98
C ARG A 259 -13.58 -12.10 -17.28
N TRP A 260 -12.40 -12.67 -17.10
CA TRP A 260 -12.16 -14.09 -17.31
C TRP A 260 -12.90 -14.95 -16.27
N ALA A 261 -12.80 -14.62 -14.98
CA ALA A 261 -13.50 -15.32 -13.90
C ALA A 261 -15.04 -15.27 -14.07
N ARG A 262 -15.59 -14.17 -14.59
CA ARG A 262 -17.02 -14.06 -14.94
C ARG A 262 -17.44 -15.06 -16.01
N ARG A 263 -16.62 -15.26 -17.05
CA ARG A 263 -16.94 -16.15 -18.17
C ARG A 263 -16.95 -17.61 -17.76
N GLU A 264 -16.09 -18.00 -16.82
CA GLU A 264 -15.98 -19.39 -16.35
C GLU A 264 -16.97 -19.75 -15.23
N GLY A 265 -17.86 -18.83 -14.79
CA GLY A 265 -18.86 -19.12 -13.76
C GLY A 265 -18.30 -19.45 -12.38
N VAL A 266 -16.99 -19.29 -12.16
CA VAL A 266 -16.27 -19.70 -10.93
C VAL A 266 -16.70 -18.92 -9.67
N MET A 267 -17.54 -17.89 -9.84
CA MET A 267 -18.05 -17.05 -8.76
C MET A 267 -19.29 -17.62 -8.06
N GLY A 268 -19.98 -18.61 -8.64
CA GLY A 268 -21.15 -19.25 -8.03
C GLY A 268 -20.83 -20.38 -7.03
N HIS A 269 -19.55 -20.74 -6.86
CA HIS A 269 -19.10 -21.80 -5.94
C HIS A 269 -18.17 -21.22 -4.86
N TYR A 270 -18.68 -20.24 -4.13
CA TYR A 270 -18.09 -19.71 -2.90
C TYR A 270 -19.07 -19.79 -1.75
#